data_AF-A0A0Q5JX77-F1
#
_entry.id   AF-A0A0Q5JX77-F1
#
_cell.length_a   1.000
_cell.length_b   1.000
_cell.length_c   1.000
_cell.angle_alpha   90.00
_cell.angle_beta   90.00
_cell.angle_gamma   90.00
#
_symmetry.space_group_name_H-M   'P 1'
#
loop_
_entity.id
_entity.type
_entity.pdbx_description
1 polymer ?
#
loop_
_entity_poly.entity_id
_entity_poly.type
_entity_poly.pdbx_seq_one_letter_code
_entity_poly.pdbx_strand_id
1 'polypeptide(L)'
;MSLRDSFTSDEWFKVMTGPGRAGAVVVAASPSGLTGIVAETQAIAAAVRESVSAQGRTPLMEAMAADLLGKPPTPPAQEQARTVEDVRIQSLEAVRQAVWLVSAKTSPEDAEAYRTMLVRVAERTASAAKEGGFLGFGGEQVNDKERAAIEELKRVIGGNTQTLPEQPATLIHETPPGTPER
;
A
#
# COMPACT_ATOMS: atom_id res chain seq x y z
N MET A 1 10.55 -19.17 -15.59
CA MET A 1 10.76 -17.82 -15.04
C MET A 1 9.68 -17.58 -14.01
N SER A 2 10.07 -17.08 -12.84
CA SER A 2 9.15 -16.64 -11.79
C SER A 2 8.78 -15.17 -12.00
N LEU A 3 7.68 -14.70 -11.42
CA LEU A 3 7.31 -13.27 -11.47
C LEU A 3 8.42 -12.38 -10.87
N ARG A 4 9.14 -12.88 -9.86
CA ARG A 4 10.30 -12.20 -9.27
C ARG A 4 11.36 -11.83 -10.32
N ASP A 5 11.55 -12.66 -11.34
CA ASP A 5 12.55 -12.43 -12.40
C ASP A 5 12.21 -11.23 -13.30
N SER A 6 10.97 -10.71 -13.23
CA SER A 6 10.54 -9.46 -13.88
C SER A 6 11.04 -8.19 -13.18
N PHE A 7 11.59 -8.33 -11.96
CA PHE A 7 12.14 -7.25 -11.16
C PHE A 7 13.66 -7.36 -11.04
N THR A 8 14.35 -6.23 -11.04
CA THR A 8 15.73 -6.18 -10.55
C THR A 8 15.76 -6.38 -9.03
N SER A 9 16.92 -6.70 -8.47
CA SER A 9 17.09 -6.88 -7.02
C SER A 9 16.61 -5.66 -6.23
N ASP A 10 16.91 -4.45 -6.70
CA ASP A 10 16.53 -3.19 -6.03
C ASP A 10 15.03 -2.88 -6.14
N GLU A 11 14.43 -3.23 -7.28
CA GLU A 11 12.98 -3.09 -7.46
C GLU A 11 12.22 -4.08 -6.59
N TRP A 12 12.67 -5.33 -6.56
CA TRP A 12 12.07 -6.37 -5.73
C TRP A 12 12.19 -6.02 -4.25
N PHE A 13 13.34 -5.48 -3.83
CA PHE A 13 13.52 -4.94 -2.48
C PHE A 13 12.44 -3.90 -2.12
N LYS A 14 12.15 -2.95 -3.02
CA LYS A 14 11.11 -1.92 -2.80
C LYS A 14 9.72 -2.54 -2.71
N VAL A 15 9.40 -3.52 -3.57
CA VAL A 15 8.12 -4.25 -3.52
C VAL A 15 7.97 -4.99 -2.19
N MET A 16 9.00 -5.70 -1.74
CA MET A 16 8.99 -6.47 -0.48
C MET A 16 8.91 -5.58 0.77
N THR A 17 9.49 -4.39 0.72
CA THR A 17 9.51 -3.46 1.87
C THR A 17 8.36 -2.46 1.89
N GLY A 18 7.65 -2.26 0.78
CA GLY A 18 6.50 -1.37 0.67
C GLY A 18 5.45 -1.54 1.78
N PRO A 19 5.06 -2.78 2.17
CA PRO A 19 4.14 -2.98 3.29
C PRO A 19 4.67 -2.45 4.63
N GLY A 20 5.95 -2.68 4.93
CA GLY A 20 6.59 -2.12 6.12
C GLY A 20 6.61 -0.60 6.11
N ARG A 21 6.84 0.01 4.94
CA ARG A 21 6.80 1.47 4.75
C ARG A 21 5.40 2.05 4.94
N ALA A 22 4.36 1.36 4.47
CA ALA A 22 2.97 1.74 4.74
C ALA A 22 2.66 1.78 6.26
N GLY A 23 3.12 0.76 7.00
CA GLY A 23 3.01 0.78 8.47
C GLY A 23 3.81 1.92 9.11
N ALA A 24 5.03 2.18 8.63
CA ALA A 24 5.90 3.25 9.16
C ALA A 24 5.30 4.65 8.99
N VAL A 25 4.49 4.91 7.96
CA VAL A 25 3.76 6.18 7.80
C VAL A 25 2.78 6.40 8.97
N VAL A 26 2.09 5.35 9.40
CA VAL A 26 1.13 5.41 10.52
C VAL A 26 1.88 5.61 11.84
N VAL A 27 2.93 4.84 12.09
CA VAL A 27 3.77 4.96 13.30
C VAL A 27 4.35 6.38 13.41
N ALA A 28 4.86 6.93 12.32
CA ALA A 28 5.44 8.28 12.31
C ALA A 28 4.40 9.38 12.58
N ALA A 29 3.12 9.15 12.24
CA ALA A 29 2.06 10.12 12.50
C ALA A 29 1.70 10.22 13.99
N SER A 30 2.01 9.19 14.79
CA SER A 30 1.78 9.17 16.24
C SER A 30 2.82 8.32 16.97
N PRO A 31 4.09 8.77 17.07
CA PRO A 31 5.19 8.00 17.66
C PRO A 31 4.99 7.68 19.15
N SER A 32 4.07 8.41 19.80
CA SER A 32 3.74 8.30 21.22
C SER A 32 2.46 7.48 21.48
N GLY A 33 1.88 6.86 20.44
CA GLY A 33 0.72 5.97 20.54
C GLY A 33 1.07 4.64 21.21
N LEU A 34 1.06 4.64 22.55
CA LEU A 34 0.90 3.55 23.51
C LEU A 34 0.95 2.10 22.97
N THR A 35 2.17 1.58 22.78
CA THR A 35 2.67 0.22 23.12
C THR A 35 4.05 -0.10 22.53
N GLY A 36 4.58 0.80 21.72
CA GLY A 36 5.98 0.79 21.31
C GLY A 36 6.22 0.00 20.03
N ILE A 37 7.38 0.31 19.43
CA ILE A 37 7.84 -0.14 18.11
C ILE A 37 7.69 -1.66 17.88
N VAL A 38 7.75 -2.46 18.95
CA VAL A 38 7.61 -3.92 18.89
C VAL A 38 6.20 -4.36 18.49
N ALA A 39 5.15 -3.82 19.13
CA ALA A 39 3.77 -4.18 18.83
C ALA A 39 3.38 -3.77 17.40
N GLU A 40 3.82 -2.57 17.00
CA GLU A 40 3.64 -2.05 15.64
C GLU A 40 4.33 -2.94 14.59
N THR A 41 5.57 -3.37 14.86
CA THR A 41 6.31 -4.27 13.96
C THR A 41 5.63 -5.64 13.85
N GLN A 42 5.09 -6.18 14.96
CA GLN A 42 4.35 -7.44 14.94
C GLN A 42 3.04 -7.33 14.14
N ALA A 43 2.31 -6.22 14.28
CA ALA A 43 1.08 -5.98 13.54
C ALA A 43 1.33 -5.89 12.03
N ILE A 44 2.39 -5.19 11.62
CA ILE A 44 2.84 -5.13 10.22
C ILE A 44 3.14 -6.55 9.71
N ALA A 45 3.95 -7.30 10.44
CA ALA A 45 4.35 -8.65 10.04
C ALA A 45 3.14 -9.60 9.93
N ALA A 46 2.19 -9.51 10.86
CA ALA A 46 0.96 -10.30 10.84
C ALA A 46 0.09 -9.96 9.63
N ALA A 47 -0.11 -8.68 9.33
CA ALA A 47 -0.91 -8.23 8.20
C ALA A 47 -0.31 -8.61 6.84
N VAL A 48 1.02 -8.54 6.71
CA VAL A 48 1.73 -9.05 5.53
C VAL A 48 1.54 -10.56 5.40
N ARG A 49 1.78 -11.33 6.48
CA ARG A 49 1.61 -12.79 6.48
C ARG A 49 0.19 -13.21 6.11
N GLU A 50 -0.82 -12.53 6.66
CA GLU A 50 -2.23 -12.78 6.34
C GLU A 50 -2.50 -12.58 4.84
N SER A 51 -2.00 -11.48 4.27
CA SER A 51 -2.20 -11.15 2.85
C SER A 51 -1.51 -12.15 1.93
N VAL A 52 -0.27 -12.54 2.22
CA VAL A 52 0.49 -13.50 1.41
C VAL A 52 0.15 -14.97 1.68
N SER A 53 -0.72 -15.26 2.67
CA SER A 53 -1.20 -16.61 2.99
C SER A 53 -2.69 -16.82 2.69
N ALA A 54 -3.36 -15.80 2.13
CA ALA A 54 -4.77 -15.89 1.76
C ALA A 54 -5.03 -17.01 0.73
N GLN A 55 -6.25 -17.53 0.67
CA GLN A 55 -6.64 -18.44 -0.43
C GLN A 55 -6.86 -17.62 -1.71
N GLY A 56 -6.50 -18.17 -2.88
CA GLY A 56 -6.66 -17.47 -4.17
C GLY A 56 -5.68 -16.31 -4.38
N ARG A 57 -4.41 -16.49 -3.97
CA ARG A 57 -3.37 -15.49 -4.14
C ARG A 57 -3.11 -15.19 -5.61
N THR A 58 -2.85 -13.92 -5.87
CA THR A 58 -2.31 -13.51 -7.16
C THR A 58 -0.84 -13.94 -7.28
N PRO A 59 -0.29 -14.10 -8.49
CA PRO A 59 1.10 -14.50 -8.70
C PRO A 59 2.13 -13.67 -7.91
N LEU A 60 1.87 -12.37 -7.73
CA LEU A 60 2.70 -11.49 -6.90
C LEU A 60 2.71 -11.91 -5.43
N MET A 61 1.54 -12.16 -4.86
CA MET A 61 1.43 -12.57 -3.45
C MET A 61 2.11 -13.92 -3.21
N GLU A 62 2.08 -14.82 -4.18
CA GLU A 62 2.81 -16.10 -4.12
C GLU A 62 4.32 -15.89 -4.14
N ALA A 63 4.82 -15.04 -5.05
CA ALA A 63 6.24 -14.72 -5.12
C ALA A 63 6.75 -14.02 -3.84
N MET A 64 5.97 -13.10 -3.29
CA MET A 64 6.28 -12.47 -2.01
C MET A 64 6.28 -13.47 -0.85
N ALA A 65 5.32 -14.40 -0.80
CA ALA A 65 5.29 -15.46 0.21
C ALA A 65 6.53 -16.35 0.16
N ALA A 66 6.95 -16.75 -1.05
CA ALA A 66 8.12 -17.60 -1.25
C ALA A 66 9.41 -16.93 -0.74
N ASP A 67 9.60 -15.64 -1.02
CA ASP A 67 10.79 -14.90 -0.57
C ASP A 67 10.74 -14.54 0.92
N LEU A 68 9.55 -14.36 1.52
CA LEU A 68 9.39 -14.14 2.97
C LEU A 68 9.76 -15.38 3.81
N LEU A 69 9.63 -16.59 3.25
CA LEU A 69 10.09 -17.83 3.88
C LEU A 69 11.61 -18.00 3.76
N GLY A 70 12.26 -17.19 2.91
CA GLY A 70 13.70 -17.16 2.72
C GLY A 70 14.43 -16.22 3.69
N LYS A 71 15.59 -15.72 3.26
CA LYS A 71 16.37 -14.75 4.03
C LYS A 71 15.77 -13.34 3.85
N PRO A 72 15.56 -12.55 4.92
CA PRO A 72 15.07 -11.19 4.79
C PRO A 72 16.01 -10.38 3.88
N PRO A 73 15.44 -9.54 3.00
CA PRO A 73 16.23 -8.74 2.08
C PRO A 73 17.16 -7.78 2.84
N THR A 74 18.43 -7.75 2.45
CA THR A 74 19.40 -6.80 3.03
C THR A 74 19.04 -5.38 2.58
N PRO A 75 18.87 -4.42 3.49
CA PRO A 75 18.63 -3.05 3.10
C PRO A 75 19.83 -2.49 2.33
N PRO A 76 19.62 -1.78 1.21
CA PRO A 76 20.69 -0.99 0.60
C PRO A 76 21.14 0.07 1.60
N ALA A 77 22.37 0.57 1.43
CA ALA A 77 22.87 1.69 2.23
C ALA A 77 21.93 2.90 2.03
N GLN A 78 21.09 3.16 3.02
CA GLN A 78 20.14 4.27 3.03
C GLN A 78 20.59 5.29 4.08
N GLU A 79 20.39 6.56 3.74
CA GLU A 79 20.63 7.65 4.67
C GLU A 79 19.68 7.47 5.88
N GLN A 80 20.23 7.47 7.09
CA GLN A 80 19.40 7.37 8.29
C GLN A 80 18.47 8.58 8.36
N ALA A 81 17.16 8.32 8.46
CA ALA A 81 16.20 9.36 8.77
C ALA A 81 16.58 10.06 10.09
N ARG A 82 16.59 11.39 10.08
CA ARG A 82 17.06 12.20 11.23
C ARG A 82 15.90 12.63 12.12
N THR A 83 14.69 12.69 11.56
CA THR A 83 13.46 13.07 12.26
C THR A 83 12.31 12.12 11.93
N VAL A 84 11.26 12.16 12.75
CA VAL A 84 10.01 11.42 12.51
C VAL A 84 9.35 11.85 11.20
N GLU A 85 9.42 13.14 10.86
CA GLU A 85 8.88 13.63 9.59
C GLU A 85 9.67 13.10 8.40
N ASP A 86 11.00 12.98 8.52
CA ASP A 86 11.81 12.32 7.47
C ASP A 86 11.38 10.87 7.26
N VAL A 87 11.11 10.13 8.35
CA VAL A 87 10.60 8.74 8.27
C VAL A 87 9.28 8.71 7.50
N ARG A 88 8.37 9.64 7.81
CA ARG A 88 7.06 9.75 7.17
C ARG A 88 7.19 10.01 5.67
N ILE A 89 7.95 11.04 5.29
CA ILE A 89 8.16 11.45 3.89
C ILE A 89 8.82 10.32 3.08
N GLN A 90 9.93 9.77 3.59
CA GLN A 90 10.64 8.67 2.92
C GLN A 90 9.77 7.42 2.78
N SER A 91 8.93 7.14 3.77
CA SER A 91 8.03 5.98 3.71
C SER A 91 6.89 6.18 2.70
N LEU A 92 6.30 7.37 2.62
CA LEU A 92 5.32 7.70 1.58
C LEU A 92 5.92 7.59 0.17
N GLU A 93 7.14 8.08 -0.01
CA GLU A 93 7.84 7.95 -1.29
C GLU A 93 8.12 6.49 -1.66
N ALA A 94 8.61 5.70 -0.70
CA ALA A 94 8.86 4.28 -0.91
C ALA A 94 7.58 3.50 -1.27
N VAL A 95 6.45 3.82 -0.63
CA VAL A 95 5.15 3.26 -0.98
C VAL A 95 4.75 3.63 -2.40
N ARG A 96 4.90 4.91 -2.79
CA ARG A 96 4.60 5.36 -4.17
C ARG A 96 5.43 4.59 -5.21
N GLN A 97 6.73 4.45 -4.97
CA GLN A 97 7.63 3.72 -5.86
C GLN A 97 7.24 2.24 -5.97
N ALA A 98 6.90 1.59 -4.85
CA ALA A 98 6.48 0.19 -4.86
C ALA A 98 5.16 -0.02 -5.62
N VAL A 99 4.16 0.83 -5.40
CA VAL A 99 2.87 0.78 -6.13
C VAL A 99 3.07 0.99 -7.62
N TRP A 100 3.92 1.94 -8.02
CA TRP A 100 4.26 2.16 -9.43
C TRP A 100 4.94 0.93 -10.04
N LEU A 101 5.95 0.36 -9.36
CA LEU A 101 6.67 -0.82 -9.84
C LEU A 101 5.75 -2.01 -10.06
N VAL A 102 4.88 -2.30 -9.09
CA VAL A 102 3.91 -3.39 -9.20
C VAL A 102 2.95 -3.11 -10.36
N SER A 103 2.37 -1.91 -10.44
CA SER A 103 1.41 -1.57 -11.49
C SER A 103 2.03 -1.61 -12.89
N ALA A 104 3.32 -1.29 -13.03
CA ALA A 104 4.02 -1.27 -14.32
C ALA A 104 4.46 -2.66 -14.81
N LYS A 105 4.61 -3.64 -13.91
CA LYS A 105 5.26 -4.93 -14.22
C LYS A 105 4.41 -6.17 -13.95
N THR A 106 3.22 -6.00 -13.38
CA THR A 106 2.34 -7.11 -12.98
C THR A 106 0.93 -6.93 -13.53
N SER A 107 0.05 -7.90 -13.32
CA SER A 107 -1.33 -7.78 -13.79
C SER A 107 -2.10 -6.70 -13.00
N PRO A 108 -3.23 -6.20 -13.53
CA PRO A 108 -4.12 -5.32 -12.76
C PRO A 108 -4.59 -5.96 -11.45
N GLU A 109 -4.83 -7.28 -11.43
CA GLU A 109 -5.23 -8.00 -10.22
C GLU A 109 -4.09 -8.05 -9.19
N ASP A 110 -2.85 -8.29 -9.62
CA ASP A 110 -1.66 -8.23 -8.74
C ASP A 110 -1.51 -6.83 -8.12
N ALA A 111 -1.67 -5.79 -8.93
CA ALA A 111 -1.57 -4.41 -8.48
C ALA A 111 -2.68 -4.05 -7.49
N GLU A 112 -3.91 -4.48 -7.73
CA GLU A 112 -5.01 -4.29 -6.79
C GLU A 112 -4.77 -5.02 -5.47
N ALA A 113 -4.39 -6.31 -5.52
CA ALA A 113 -4.09 -7.10 -4.35
C ALA A 113 -2.97 -6.46 -3.51
N TYR A 114 -1.92 -5.94 -4.16
CA TYR A 114 -0.83 -5.23 -3.49
C TYR A 114 -1.31 -3.95 -2.80
N ARG A 115 -2.10 -3.11 -3.49
CA ARG A 115 -2.69 -1.90 -2.90
C ARG A 115 -3.57 -2.24 -1.69
N THR A 116 -4.41 -3.26 -1.79
CA THR A 116 -5.25 -3.73 -0.68
C THR A 116 -4.42 -4.19 0.51
N MET A 117 -3.33 -4.93 0.28
CA MET A 117 -2.41 -5.34 1.35
C MET A 117 -1.78 -4.13 2.06
N LEU A 118 -1.31 -3.13 1.31
CA LEU A 118 -0.70 -1.92 1.91
C LEU A 118 -1.69 -1.18 2.82
N VAL A 119 -2.94 -1.02 2.37
CA VAL A 119 -4.01 -0.40 3.18
C VAL A 119 -4.29 -1.22 4.44
N ARG A 120 -4.42 -2.54 4.31
CA ARG A 120 -4.64 -3.44 5.46
C ARG A 120 -3.51 -3.36 6.48
N VAL A 121 -2.26 -3.29 6.03
CA VAL A 121 -1.11 -3.15 6.94
C VAL A 121 -1.22 -1.85 7.73
N ALA A 122 -1.51 -0.72 7.08
CA ALA A 122 -1.68 0.56 7.76
C ALA A 122 -2.83 0.54 8.78
N GLU A 123 -3.98 -0.04 8.43
CA GLU A 123 -5.14 -0.16 9.33
C GLU A 123 -4.87 -1.07 10.53
N ARG A 124 -4.13 -2.17 10.32
CA ARG A 124 -3.70 -3.08 11.38
C ARG A 124 -2.69 -2.43 12.31
N THR A 125 -1.73 -1.68 11.78
CA THR A 125 -0.78 -0.90 12.59
C THR A 125 -1.52 0.09 13.49
N ALA A 126 -2.46 0.86 12.94
CA ALA A 126 -3.28 1.78 13.74
C ALA A 126 -4.19 1.07 14.76
N SER A 127 -4.62 -0.16 14.47
CA SER A 127 -5.47 -0.93 15.39
C SER A 127 -4.67 -1.59 16.52
N ALA A 128 -3.43 -1.99 16.27
CA ALA A 128 -2.55 -2.54 17.30
C ALA A 128 -2.23 -1.52 18.41
N ALA A 129 -2.14 -0.23 18.05
CA ALA A 129 -2.04 0.86 19.00
C ALA A 129 -3.25 0.96 19.96
N LYS A 130 -4.42 0.41 19.59
CA LYS A 130 -5.63 0.44 20.43
C LYS A 130 -5.65 -0.65 21.50
N GLU A 131 -5.11 -1.84 21.20
CA GLU A 131 -5.31 -3.04 22.03
C GLU A 131 -4.33 -3.17 23.21
N GLY A 132 -3.21 -2.44 23.19
CA GLY A 132 -2.23 -2.50 24.27
C GLY A 132 -2.27 -1.31 25.25
N GLY A 133 -3.36 -0.52 25.25
CA GLY A 133 -3.64 0.48 26.27
C GLY A 133 -3.84 -0.15 27.65
N PHE A 134 -2.77 -0.28 28.42
CA PHE A 134 -2.75 -0.83 29.76
C PHE A 134 -3.71 -0.03 30.68
N LEU A 135 -4.80 -0.69 31.11
CA LEU A 135 -5.71 -0.30 32.20
C LEU A 135 -6.86 0.69 31.93
N GLY A 136 -7.70 0.44 30.92
CA GLY A 136 -9.13 0.79 31.01
C GLY A 136 -9.52 2.28 31.18
N PHE A 137 -8.59 3.22 30.97
CA PHE A 137 -8.85 4.65 30.98
C PHE A 137 -8.14 5.33 29.81
N GLY A 138 -8.91 5.65 28.78
CA GLY A 138 -8.62 6.76 27.88
C GLY A 138 -7.61 6.49 26.76
N GLY A 139 -8.14 6.29 25.55
CA GLY A 139 -7.41 6.47 24.31
C GLY A 139 -8.39 6.43 23.14
N GLU A 140 -8.75 7.60 22.61
CA GLU A 140 -9.76 7.78 21.57
C GLU A 140 -9.47 6.93 20.32
N GLN A 141 -10.55 6.44 19.73
CA GLN A 141 -10.60 5.41 18.69
C GLN A 141 -9.92 5.87 17.39
N VAL A 142 -8.62 5.59 17.18
CA VAL A 142 -7.77 6.23 16.14
C VAL A 142 -7.69 7.74 16.39
N ASN A 143 -6.53 8.24 16.82
CA ASN A 143 -6.40 9.69 16.93
C ASN A 143 -6.44 10.33 15.53
N ASP A 144 -6.87 11.59 15.43
CA ASP A 144 -7.05 12.28 14.13
C ASP A 144 -5.80 12.25 13.22
N LYS A 145 -4.60 12.16 13.81
CA LYS A 145 -3.33 12.12 13.06
C LYS A 145 -3.13 10.77 12.35
N GLU A 146 -3.44 9.66 13.01
CA GLU A 146 -3.36 8.32 12.41
C GLU A 146 -4.38 8.19 11.26
N ARG A 147 -5.59 8.72 11.46
CA ARG A 147 -6.63 8.75 10.43
C ARG A 147 -6.17 9.58 9.23
N ALA A 148 -5.64 10.77 9.46
CA ALA A 148 -5.09 11.62 8.41
C ALA A 148 -3.95 10.94 7.65
N ALA A 149 -3.08 10.21 8.35
CA ALA A 149 -1.98 9.46 7.75
C ALA A 149 -2.46 8.31 6.86
N ILE A 150 -3.47 7.56 7.30
CA ILE A 150 -4.09 6.50 6.48
C ILE A 150 -4.76 7.10 5.24
N GLU A 151 -5.46 8.23 5.36
CA GLU A 151 -6.10 8.88 4.22
C GLU A 151 -5.09 9.49 3.22
N GLU A 152 -3.95 9.98 3.70
CA GLU A 152 -2.83 10.36 2.84
C GLU A 152 -2.21 9.14 2.14
N LEU A 153 -1.99 8.06 2.88
CA LEU A 153 -1.47 6.82 2.31
C LEU A 153 -2.40 6.26 1.23
N LYS A 154 -3.72 6.25 1.46
CA LYS A 154 -4.74 5.85 0.47
C LYS A 154 -4.67 6.71 -0.78
N ARG A 155 -4.46 8.02 -0.65
CA ARG A 155 -4.25 8.91 -1.81
C ARG A 155 -2.98 8.57 -2.59
N VAL A 156 -1.89 8.23 -1.91
CA VAL A 156 -0.64 7.78 -2.56
C VAL A 156 -0.85 6.44 -3.28
N ILE A 157 -1.56 5.50 -2.64
CA ILE A 157 -1.83 4.16 -3.17
C ILE A 157 -2.80 4.21 -4.37
N GLY A 158 -3.85 5.02 -4.28
CA GLY A 158 -4.87 5.21 -5.32
C GLY A 158 -4.49 6.21 -6.40
N GLY A 159 -3.27 6.78 -6.33
CA GLY A 159 -2.79 7.92 -7.13
C GLY A 159 -2.65 7.69 -8.63
N ASN A 160 -3.29 6.68 -9.21
CA ASN A 160 -3.45 6.51 -10.66
C ASN A 160 -4.82 5.90 -11.05
N THR A 161 -5.83 5.97 -10.17
CA THR A 161 -7.20 5.53 -10.47
C THR A 161 -8.20 6.66 -10.25
N GLN A 162 -7.91 7.83 -10.84
CA GLN A 162 -9.00 8.63 -11.36
C GLN A 162 -9.41 7.99 -12.69
N THR A 163 -10.28 6.99 -12.63
CA THR A 163 -11.28 6.83 -13.68
C THR A 163 -11.98 8.17 -13.78
N LEU A 164 -11.62 8.96 -14.80
CA LEU A 164 -12.49 10.04 -15.24
C LEU A 164 -13.88 9.41 -15.40
N PRO A 165 -14.97 10.07 -14.94
CA PRO A 165 -16.29 9.61 -15.31
C PRO A 165 -16.30 9.50 -16.83
N GLU A 166 -16.59 8.30 -17.34
CA GLU A 166 -16.87 8.08 -18.76
C GLU A 166 -17.96 9.09 -19.11
N GLN A 167 -17.57 10.17 -19.78
CA GLN A 167 -18.53 11.02 -20.43
C GLN A 167 -19.18 10.11 -21.47
N PRO A 168 -20.50 9.85 -21.39
CA PRO A 168 -21.15 9.11 -22.45
C PRO A 168 -20.92 9.92 -23.72
N ALA A 169 -20.21 9.33 -24.68
CA ALA A 169 -20.12 9.88 -26.02
C ALA A 169 -21.55 9.97 -26.54
N THR A 170 -22.12 11.17 -26.53
CA THR A 170 -23.35 11.47 -27.24
C THR A 170 -23.06 11.28 -28.73
N LEU A 171 -23.24 10.06 -29.21
CA LEU A 171 -23.37 9.72 -30.61
C LEU A 171 -24.64 10.41 -31.11
N ILE A 172 -24.51 11.68 -31.49
CA ILE A 172 -25.50 12.32 -32.35
C ILE A 172 -25.42 11.65 -33.71
N HIS A 173 -26.35 10.71 -33.91
CA HIS A 173 -26.65 10.09 -35.18
C HIS A 173 -27.24 11.14 -36.12
N GLU A 174 -26.37 11.86 -36.84
CA GLU A 174 -26.78 12.70 -37.96
C GLU A 174 -27.18 11.78 -39.13
N THR A 175 -28.47 11.41 -39.19
CA THR A 175 -29.09 10.80 -40.37
C THR A 175 -29.11 11.84 -41.50
N PRO A 176 -28.60 11.56 -42.71
CA PRO A 176 -28.74 12.49 -43.83
C PRO A 176 -30.18 12.41 -44.36
N PRO A 177 -30.89 13.55 -44.57
CA PRO A 177 -32.14 13.49 -45.30
C PRO A 177 -31.83 13.43 -46.80
N GLY A 178 -32.28 12.33 -47.40
CA GLY A 178 -32.23 12.10 -48.83
C GLY A 178 -33.00 13.15 -49.62
N THR A 179 -32.51 13.37 -50.82
CA THR A 179 -33.19 14.08 -51.91
C THR A 179 -34.51 13.38 -52.23
N PRO A 180 -35.56 14.14 -52.58
CA PRO A 180 -36.50 13.67 -53.58
C PRO A 180 -36.51 14.60 -54.80
N GLU A 181 -36.42 13.97 -55.95
CA GLU A 181 -36.65 14.51 -57.28
C GLU A 181 -38.06 15.13 -57.42
N ARG A 182 -38.14 16.33 -58.00
CA ARG A 182 -38.92 16.66 -59.20
C ARG A 182 -38.75 18.11 -59.62
#